data_AF-A0A2A5A7M4-F1
#
_entry.id   AF-A0A2A5A7M4-F1
#
_cell.length_a   1.000
_cell.length_b   1.000
_cell.length_c   1.000
_cell.angle_alpha   90.00
_cell.angle_beta   90.00
_cell.angle_gamma   90.00
#
_symmetry.space_group_name_H-M   'P 1'
#
loop_
_entity.id
_entity.type
_entity.pdbx_description
1 polymer ?
#
loop_
_entity_poly.entity_id
_entity_poly.type
_entity_poly.pdbx_seq_one_letter_code
_entity_poly.pdbx_strand_id
1 'polypeptide(L)'
;MRALFDIQPLLPHLAPGNLILTPNQRLASKILEAHEQHQVQHADFWLPPQVLALDSWMKENWLALLDSGHPMGHGRLLLSPAQEHCLWQGIIESNPLDIPLLRPHATADVIQQAYKNCQLWGLDYELEEFHSTTESQFFRDAAQQFQIASQDSGQLSQADLPATLCEAFGQQILPSVDNIILVGFDAIAPRHQALLNSATDSLLEHPITPQDSHTIKLAVANADQEIIQAAHWCKGILESQQDAQTSPRIGIIVENLGLDRQAIENVFVRVLQPHYLSPGTARYVQPFNFSAGTPLDQAPVIQHGLRLLKLIAGQAEFNDAITLLRSPFTVYSPQEIDLHSLAEQHLRRFASPNITLSALRQALEYAEKRSGHSPADVLDNSENPAPAQPSQNPAQDLAQELTQDPQTDPQSDSANTLSQRLLTLTTQLREQKSLSKKQPPSHWSNQIITWLEQIGWPVQTGTKRVQTGPNGYQTGPNGSK
;
A
#
# COMPACT_ATOMS: atom_id res chain seq x y z
N MET A 1 -15.59 -24.57 7.35
CA MET A 1 -14.73 -23.71 8.20
C MET A 1 -15.66 -23.00 9.18
N ARG A 2 -15.40 -22.98 10.49
CA ARG A 2 -16.29 -22.28 11.45
C ARG A 2 -16.17 -20.77 11.26
N ALA A 3 -17.29 -20.05 11.19
CA ALA A 3 -17.29 -18.58 11.16
C ALA A 3 -16.50 -18.01 12.36
N LEU A 4 -15.80 -16.90 12.15
CA LEU A 4 -15.06 -16.20 13.21
C LEU A 4 -16.00 -15.45 14.16
N PHE A 5 -17.15 -15.03 13.65
CA PHE A 5 -18.17 -14.32 14.40
C PHE A 5 -19.26 -15.31 14.81
N ASP A 6 -19.63 -15.30 16.08
CA ASP A 6 -20.80 -16.06 16.54
C ASP A 6 -22.06 -15.30 16.15
N ILE A 7 -22.70 -15.76 15.08
CA ILE A 7 -23.88 -15.10 14.51
C ILE A 7 -25.14 -15.37 15.32
N GLN A 8 -25.16 -16.41 16.18
CA GLN A 8 -26.38 -16.87 16.86
C GLN A 8 -27.10 -15.77 17.64
N PRO A 9 -26.42 -14.94 18.45
CA PRO A 9 -27.09 -13.86 19.19
C PRO A 9 -27.63 -12.74 18.29
N LEU A 10 -27.16 -12.66 17.05
CA LEU A 10 -27.50 -11.59 16.11
C LEU A 10 -28.58 -12.00 15.09
N LEU A 11 -28.83 -13.31 14.92
CA LEU A 11 -29.84 -13.83 13.99
C LEU A 11 -31.22 -13.16 14.10
N PRO A 12 -31.77 -12.87 15.31
CA PRO A 12 -33.07 -12.19 15.42
C PRO A 12 -33.08 -10.79 14.80
N HIS A 13 -31.93 -10.12 14.76
CA HIS A 13 -31.79 -8.76 14.24
C HIS A 13 -31.49 -8.72 12.74
N LEU A 14 -31.06 -9.83 12.14
CA LEU A 14 -30.76 -9.95 10.70
C LEU A 14 -32.01 -10.12 9.82
N ALA A 15 -33.20 -9.92 10.37
CA ALA A 15 -34.46 -9.96 9.63
C ALA A 15 -34.55 -8.80 8.60
N PRO A 16 -35.27 -8.99 7.47
CA PRO A 16 -35.51 -7.92 6.52
C PRO A 16 -36.15 -6.68 7.18
N GLY A 17 -35.66 -5.49 6.81
CA GLY A 17 -36.14 -4.20 7.34
C GLY A 17 -35.28 -3.62 8.47
N ASN A 18 -34.45 -4.44 9.11
CA ASN A 18 -33.48 -3.95 10.09
C ASN A 18 -32.17 -3.53 9.42
N LEU A 19 -31.57 -2.43 9.90
CA LEU A 19 -30.23 -2.01 9.53
C LEU A 19 -29.26 -2.31 10.67
N ILE A 20 -28.23 -3.11 10.40
CA ILE A 20 -27.13 -3.34 11.33
C ILE A 20 -25.97 -2.43 10.96
N LEU A 21 -25.54 -1.61 11.92
CA LEU A 21 -24.35 -0.78 11.79
C LEU A 21 -23.21 -1.34 12.62
N THR A 22 -22.01 -1.26 12.04
CA THR A 22 -20.75 -1.65 12.67
C THR A 22 -19.76 -0.48 12.63
N PRO A 23 -18.76 -0.43 13.53
CA PRO A 23 -17.76 0.63 13.51
C PRO A 23 -16.84 0.59 12.28
N ASN A 24 -16.72 -0.55 11.59
CA ASN A 24 -15.84 -0.70 10.45
C ASN A 24 -16.26 -1.82 9.48
N GLN A 25 -15.77 -1.72 8.25
CA GLN A 25 -16.10 -2.65 7.17
C GLN A 25 -15.67 -4.09 7.45
N ARG A 26 -14.62 -4.28 8.26
CA ARG A 26 -14.12 -5.61 8.60
C ARG A 26 -15.13 -6.39 9.42
N LEU A 27 -15.76 -5.76 10.42
CA LEU A 27 -16.80 -6.41 11.21
C LEU A 27 -18.06 -6.67 10.39
N ALA A 28 -18.53 -5.69 9.60
CA ALA A 28 -19.67 -5.88 8.69
C ALA A 28 -19.47 -7.10 7.78
N SER A 29 -18.29 -7.20 7.14
CA SER A 29 -17.97 -8.32 6.25
C SER A 29 -17.96 -9.67 6.97
N LYS A 30 -17.50 -9.71 8.23
CA LYS A 30 -17.47 -10.95 9.03
C LYS A 30 -18.86 -11.39 9.49
N ILE A 31 -19.74 -10.44 9.81
CA ILE A 31 -21.14 -10.72 10.12
C ILE A 31 -21.84 -11.30 8.88
N LEU A 32 -21.66 -10.66 7.72
CA LEU A 32 -22.22 -11.14 6.45
C LEU A 32 -21.72 -12.55 6.10
N GLU A 33 -20.41 -12.80 6.19
CA GLU A 33 -19.81 -14.12 5.96
C GLU A 33 -20.38 -15.19 6.91
N ALA A 34 -20.55 -14.85 8.19
CA ALA A 34 -21.11 -15.77 9.18
C ALA A 34 -22.60 -16.06 8.93
N HIS A 35 -23.36 -15.06 8.50
CA HIS A 35 -24.76 -15.21 8.11
C HIS A 35 -24.90 -16.08 6.84
N GLU A 36 -24.08 -15.85 5.82
CA GLU A 36 -24.06 -16.68 4.61
C GLU A 36 -23.77 -18.15 4.94
N GLN A 37 -22.75 -18.42 5.77
CA GLN A 37 -22.43 -19.78 6.21
C GLN A 37 -23.58 -20.44 6.98
N HIS A 38 -24.32 -19.67 7.77
CA HIS A 38 -25.51 -20.15 8.46
C HIS A 38 -26.64 -20.46 7.47
N GLN A 39 -26.94 -19.56 6.53
CA GLN A 39 -28.05 -19.73 5.60
C GLN A 39 -27.85 -20.87 4.61
N VAL A 40 -26.62 -21.12 4.14
CA VAL A 40 -26.30 -22.29 3.28
C VAL A 40 -26.75 -23.62 3.91
N GLN A 41 -26.84 -23.69 5.23
CA GLN A 41 -27.28 -24.89 5.95
C GLN A 41 -28.80 -24.94 6.21
N HIS A 42 -29.51 -23.83 6.01
CA HIS A 42 -30.92 -23.67 6.44
C HIS A 42 -31.87 -23.25 5.32
N ALA A 43 -31.39 -22.69 4.21
CA ALA A 43 -32.21 -22.20 3.10
C ALA A 43 -31.46 -22.27 1.75
N ASP A 44 -32.21 -22.54 0.68
CA ASP A 44 -31.66 -22.56 -0.69
C ASP A 44 -31.46 -21.13 -1.27
N PHE A 45 -32.27 -20.17 -0.82
CA PHE A 45 -32.22 -18.78 -1.23
C PHE A 45 -32.57 -17.87 -0.04
N TRP A 46 -31.82 -16.78 0.12
CA TRP A 46 -32.08 -15.77 1.14
C TRP A 46 -31.80 -14.37 0.59
N LEU A 47 -32.48 -13.37 1.15
CA LEU A 47 -32.14 -11.97 0.91
C LEU A 47 -30.93 -11.61 1.78
N PRO A 48 -29.91 -10.90 1.26
CA PRO A 48 -28.81 -10.45 2.10
C PRO A 48 -29.33 -9.43 3.14
N PRO A 49 -28.94 -9.58 4.43
CA PRO A 49 -29.31 -8.63 5.46
C PRO A 49 -28.58 -7.30 5.24
N GLN A 50 -29.17 -6.19 5.71
CA GLN A 50 -28.53 -4.88 5.64
C GLN A 50 -27.51 -4.74 6.77
N VAL A 51 -26.24 -5.04 6.47
CA VAL A 51 -25.13 -4.89 7.41
C VAL A 51 -24.08 -3.97 6.79
N LEU A 52 -23.91 -2.78 7.39
CA LEU A 52 -23.03 -1.74 6.86
C LEU A 52 -22.04 -1.26 7.94
N ALA A 53 -20.90 -0.74 7.50
CA ALA A 53 -20.09 0.12 8.35
C ALA A 53 -20.74 1.51 8.44
N LEU A 54 -20.63 2.18 9.59
CA LEU A 54 -21.19 3.52 9.79
C LEU A 54 -20.75 4.50 8.69
N ASP A 55 -19.46 4.50 8.35
CA ASP A 55 -18.91 5.34 7.27
C ASP A 55 -19.51 5.01 5.89
N SER A 56 -19.77 3.74 5.61
CA SER A 56 -20.39 3.30 4.35
C SER A 56 -21.84 3.76 4.29
N TRP A 57 -22.58 3.60 5.38
CA TRP A 57 -23.96 4.06 5.49
C TRP A 57 -24.08 5.58 5.34
N MET A 58 -23.18 6.36 5.94
CA MET A 58 -23.15 7.81 5.74
C MET A 58 -22.88 8.19 4.27
N LYS A 59 -21.97 7.49 3.59
CA LYS A 59 -21.70 7.72 2.16
C LYS A 59 -22.90 7.35 1.27
N GLU A 60 -23.60 6.27 1.57
CA GLU A 60 -24.81 5.89 0.84
C GLU A 60 -25.92 6.94 0.99
N ASN A 61 -26.13 7.45 2.21
CA ASN A 61 -27.09 8.54 2.45
C ASN A 61 -26.66 9.86 1.81
N TRP A 62 -25.37 10.14 1.73
CA TRP A 62 -24.86 11.28 0.98
C TRP A 62 -25.20 11.18 -0.51
N LEU A 63 -25.00 10.00 -1.11
CA LEU A 63 -25.36 9.77 -2.51
C LEU A 63 -26.88 9.88 -2.72
N ALA A 64 -27.69 9.31 -1.83
CA ALA A 64 -29.15 9.46 -1.87
C ALA A 64 -29.59 10.93 -1.78
N LEU A 65 -28.92 11.73 -0.95
CA LEU A 65 -29.17 13.17 -0.85
C LEU A 65 -28.80 13.90 -2.16
N LEU A 66 -27.71 13.53 -2.81
CA LEU A 66 -27.34 14.07 -4.13
C LEU A 66 -28.39 13.71 -5.19
N ASP A 67 -28.83 12.45 -5.22
CA ASP A 67 -29.81 11.93 -6.18
C ASP A 67 -31.20 12.57 -6.01
N SER A 68 -31.54 13.03 -4.79
CA SER A 68 -32.77 13.78 -4.53
C SER A 68 -32.81 15.15 -5.24
N GLY A 69 -31.65 15.69 -5.65
CA GLY A 69 -31.52 17.03 -6.21
C GLY A 69 -31.75 18.17 -5.21
N HIS A 70 -31.86 17.87 -3.91
CA HIS A 70 -32.10 18.87 -2.88
C HIS A 70 -30.93 19.86 -2.75
N PRO A 71 -31.16 21.18 -2.53
CA PRO A 71 -30.09 22.19 -2.39
C PRO A 71 -29.04 21.89 -1.33
N MET A 72 -29.38 21.10 -0.30
CA MET A 72 -28.46 20.69 0.75
C MET A 72 -27.31 19.80 0.26
N GLY A 73 -27.54 19.03 -0.81
CA GLY A 73 -26.51 18.22 -1.48
C GLY A 73 -26.11 18.77 -2.85
N HIS A 74 -27.05 19.38 -3.58
CA HIS A 74 -26.82 19.84 -4.96
C HIS A 74 -25.64 20.84 -5.05
N GLY A 75 -24.75 20.59 -6.01
CA GLY A 75 -23.58 21.45 -6.24
C GLY A 75 -22.48 21.32 -5.18
N ARG A 76 -22.63 20.41 -4.20
CA ARG A 76 -21.60 20.17 -3.18
C ARG A 76 -20.70 18.99 -3.50
N LEU A 77 -19.42 19.14 -3.18
CA LEU A 77 -18.40 18.10 -3.32
C LEU A 77 -17.94 17.60 -1.95
N LEU A 78 -18.22 16.34 -1.65
CA LEU A 78 -17.61 15.67 -0.49
C LEU A 78 -16.12 15.44 -0.76
N LEU A 79 -15.28 16.05 0.06
CA LEU A 79 -13.83 16.01 -0.11
C LEU A 79 -13.26 14.62 0.20
N SER A 80 -12.33 14.18 -0.63
CA SER A 80 -11.43 13.07 -0.28
C SER A 80 -10.39 13.54 0.74
N PRO A 81 -9.78 12.63 1.52
CA PRO A 81 -8.78 13.02 2.53
C PRO A 81 -7.62 13.81 1.93
N ALA A 82 -7.18 13.46 0.72
CA ALA A 82 -6.10 14.15 0.02
C ALA A 82 -6.51 15.57 -0.46
N GLN A 83 -7.74 15.75 -0.93
CA GLN A 83 -8.23 17.07 -1.33
C GLN A 83 -8.36 17.99 -0.12
N GLU A 84 -8.94 17.48 0.98
CA GLU A 84 -9.05 18.22 2.23
C GLU A 84 -7.68 18.60 2.80
N HIS A 85 -6.71 17.68 2.75
CA HIS A 85 -5.33 17.95 3.15
C HIS A 85 -4.70 19.10 2.36
N CYS A 86 -4.86 19.10 1.02
CA CYS A 86 -4.37 20.20 0.19
C CYS A 86 -5.00 21.56 0.54
N LEU A 87 -6.28 21.58 0.91
CA LEU A 87 -6.95 22.81 1.35
C LEU A 87 -6.38 23.30 2.68
N TRP A 88 -6.21 22.40 3.65
CA TRP A 88 -5.57 22.72 4.92
C TRP A 88 -4.16 23.26 4.73
N GLN A 89 -3.36 22.61 3.86
CA GLN A 89 -2.03 23.10 3.54
C GLN A 89 -2.06 24.52 2.96
N GLY A 90 -2.97 24.81 2.02
CA GLY A 90 -3.12 26.15 1.44
C GLY A 90 -3.53 27.20 2.48
N ILE A 91 -4.45 26.87 3.39
CA ILE A 91 -4.87 27.75 4.49
C ILE A 91 -3.68 28.06 5.40
N ILE A 92 -2.93 27.04 5.81
CA ILE A 92 -1.76 27.17 6.68
C ILE A 92 -0.66 28.01 6.02
N GLU A 93 -0.40 27.82 4.73
CA GLU A 93 0.58 28.60 3.97
C GLU A 93 0.18 30.08 3.83
N SER A 94 -1.13 30.36 3.76
CA SER A 94 -1.66 31.72 3.68
C SER A 94 -1.74 32.46 5.02
N ASN A 95 -1.66 31.72 6.14
CA ASN A 95 -1.73 32.25 7.49
C ASN A 95 -0.41 31.95 8.24
N PRO A 96 0.71 32.59 7.87
CA PRO A 96 1.97 32.35 8.56
C PRO A 96 1.87 32.86 9.99
N LEU A 97 2.13 31.98 10.96
CA LEU A 97 2.54 32.38 12.30
C LEU A 97 3.74 33.34 12.20
N ASP A 98 3.94 34.19 13.21
CA ASP A 98 5.14 35.05 13.32
C ASP A 98 6.46 34.25 13.24
N ILE A 99 6.39 32.94 13.44
CA ILE A 99 7.46 31.97 13.22
C ILE A 99 7.10 31.12 11.99
N PRO A 100 7.96 31.09 10.95
CA PRO A 100 7.69 30.27 9.77
C PRO A 100 7.59 28.79 10.14
N LEU A 101 6.48 28.16 9.75
CA LEU A 101 6.28 26.73 9.95
C LEU A 101 7.32 25.93 9.16
N LEU A 102 8.17 25.20 9.88
CA LEU A 102 9.22 24.37 9.28
C LEU A 102 8.67 23.21 8.42
N ARG A 103 7.40 22.80 8.64
CA ARG A 103 6.77 21.64 7.98
C ARG A 103 5.24 21.82 7.77
N PRO A 104 4.80 22.67 6.82
CA PRO A 104 3.38 22.93 6.58
C PRO A 104 2.55 21.66 6.32
N HIS A 105 3.12 20.70 5.59
CA HIS A 105 2.45 19.43 5.26
C HIS A 105 2.11 18.58 6.49
N ALA A 106 3.04 18.44 7.44
CA ALA A 106 2.81 17.68 8.67
C ALA A 106 1.87 18.43 9.63
N THR A 107 1.91 19.77 9.62
CA THR A 107 0.98 20.59 10.40
C THR A 107 -0.46 20.43 9.89
N ALA A 108 -0.66 20.33 8.58
CA ALA A 108 -1.97 20.09 7.97
C ALA A 108 -2.63 18.79 8.48
N ASP A 109 -1.86 17.71 8.63
CA ASP A 109 -2.37 16.46 9.20
C ASP A 109 -2.91 16.64 10.62
N VAL A 110 -2.14 17.35 11.46
CA VAL A 110 -2.50 17.60 12.86
C VAL A 110 -3.75 18.47 12.96
N ILE A 111 -3.83 19.54 12.16
CA ILE A 111 -5.00 20.43 12.14
C ILE A 111 -6.23 19.70 11.61
N GLN A 112 -6.10 18.94 10.53
CA GLN A 112 -7.21 18.15 9.98
C GLN A 112 -7.76 17.16 11.03
N GLN A 113 -6.87 16.47 11.76
CA GLN A 113 -7.27 15.55 12.81
C GLN A 113 -7.95 16.27 13.99
N ALA A 114 -7.41 17.41 14.42
CA ALA A 114 -8.02 18.24 15.47
C ALA A 114 -9.40 18.76 15.03
N TYR A 115 -9.54 19.20 13.79
CA TYR A 115 -10.81 19.63 13.20
C TYR A 115 -11.83 18.50 13.20
N LYS A 116 -11.44 17.32 12.71
CA LYS A 116 -12.29 16.12 12.74
C LYS A 116 -12.79 15.80 14.16
N ASN A 117 -11.91 15.86 15.16
CA ASN A 117 -12.28 15.65 16.55
C ASN A 117 -13.24 16.74 17.06
N CYS A 118 -13.01 18.01 16.74
CA CYS A 118 -13.93 19.08 17.15
C CYS A 118 -15.33 18.87 16.53
N GLN A 119 -15.40 18.52 15.25
CA GLN A 119 -16.68 18.28 14.57
C GLN A 119 -17.38 17.05 15.15
N LEU A 120 -16.70 15.91 15.32
CA LEU A 120 -17.30 14.68 15.84
C LEU A 120 -17.84 14.83 17.28
N TRP A 121 -17.20 15.65 18.10
CA TRP A 121 -17.62 15.94 19.48
C TRP A 121 -18.52 17.18 19.59
N GLY A 122 -18.76 17.90 18.49
CA GLY A 122 -19.59 19.10 18.47
C GLY A 122 -19.05 20.24 19.33
N LEU A 123 -17.73 20.42 19.38
CA LEU A 123 -17.10 21.45 20.20
C LEU A 123 -17.39 22.85 19.66
N ASP A 124 -17.64 23.78 20.58
CA ASP A 124 -17.77 25.20 20.28
C ASP A 124 -16.37 25.85 20.26
N TYR A 125 -16.06 26.56 19.18
CA TYR A 125 -14.78 27.23 19.00
C TYR A 125 -14.62 28.50 19.84
N GLU A 126 -15.70 28.98 20.48
CA GLU A 126 -15.69 30.11 21.41
C GLU A 126 -15.27 29.73 22.85
N LEU A 127 -14.99 28.45 23.11
CA LEU A 127 -14.51 28.00 24.42
C LEU A 127 -13.11 28.58 24.74
N GLU A 128 -12.89 28.95 26.02
CA GLU A 128 -11.66 29.62 26.49
C GLU A 128 -10.38 28.83 26.14
N GLU A 129 -10.46 27.49 26.10
CA GLU A 129 -9.36 26.61 25.73
C GLU A 129 -8.82 26.91 24.32
N PHE A 130 -9.68 27.32 23.39
CA PHE A 130 -9.28 27.74 22.04
C PHE A 130 -8.59 29.12 22.01
N HIS A 131 -8.71 29.90 23.10
CA HIS A 131 -8.05 31.20 23.26
C HIS A 131 -6.79 31.14 24.14
N SER A 132 -6.53 30.00 24.79
CA SER A 132 -5.50 29.86 25.82
C SER A 132 -4.05 29.90 25.32
N THR A 133 -3.79 29.41 24.11
CA THR A 133 -2.44 29.31 23.54
C THR A 133 -2.40 29.82 22.11
N THR A 134 -1.21 30.19 21.63
CA THR A 134 -1.01 30.62 20.24
C THR A 134 -1.39 29.52 19.24
N GLU A 135 -1.09 28.26 19.57
CA GLU A 135 -1.43 27.09 18.75
C GLU A 135 -2.94 26.86 18.70
N SER A 136 -3.64 26.98 19.83
CA SER A 136 -5.09 26.86 19.89
C SER A 136 -5.80 27.98 19.10
N GLN A 137 -5.30 29.21 19.21
CA GLN A 137 -5.83 30.36 18.46
C GLN A 137 -5.60 30.17 16.96
N PHE A 138 -4.41 29.74 16.57
CA PHE A 138 -4.07 29.42 15.19
C PHE A 138 -4.98 28.34 14.61
N PHE A 139 -5.20 27.25 15.37
CA PHE A 139 -6.12 26.19 14.98
C PHE A 139 -7.55 26.72 14.78
N ARG A 140 -8.06 27.52 15.71
CA ARG A 140 -9.40 28.13 15.60
C ARG A 140 -9.52 28.97 14.34
N ASP A 141 -8.57 29.87 14.10
CA ASP A 141 -8.60 30.79 12.96
C ASP A 141 -8.51 30.00 11.64
N ALA A 142 -7.67 28.97 11.58
CA ALA A 142 -7.59 28.07 10.44
C ALA A 142 -8.90 27.29 10.23
N ALA A 143 -9.55 26.82 11.31
CA ALA A 143 -10.82 26.12 11.23
C ALA A 143 -11.97 27.01 10.72
N GLN A 144 -12.02 28.27 11.15
CA GLN A 144 -12.97 29.25 10.65
C GLN A 144 -12.74 29.56 9.16
N GLN A 145 -11.48 29.76 8.75
CA GLN A 145 -11.13 29.95 7.34
C GLN A 145 -11.51 28.74 6.48
N PHE A 146 -11.27 27.53 6.98
CA PHE A 146 -11.68 26.31 6.30
C PHE A 146 -13.19 26.23 6.13
N GLN A 147 -13.97 26.53 7.17
CA GLN A 147 -15.43 26.54 7.10
C GLN A 147 -15.96 27.54 6.06
N ILE A 148 -15.41 28.76 6.04
CA ILE A 148 -15.78 29.80 5.06
C ILE A 148 -15.44 29.33 3.64
N ALA A 149 -14.22 28.86 3.41
CA ALA A 149 -13.79 28.36 2.10
C ALA A 149 -14.64 27.16 1.63
N SER A 150 -15.01 26.27 2.55
CA SER A 150 -15.87 25.12 2.29
C SER A 150 -17.27 25.56 1.85
N GLN A 151 -17.85 26.58 2.50
CA GLN A 151 -19.16 27.12 2.15
C GLN A 151 -19.15 27.81 0.77
N ASP A 152 -18.19 28.70 0.53
CA ASP A 152 -18.11 29.48 -0.71
C ASP A 152 -17.88 28.63 -1.96
N SER A 153 -17.14 27.52 -1.81
CA SER A 153 -16.78 26.63 -2.92
C SER A 153 -17.68 25.39 -3.05
N GLY A 154 -18.71 25.26 -2.20
CA GLY A 154 -19.56 24.08 -2.16
C GLY A 154 -18.82 22.81 -1.74
N GLN A 155 -17.70 22.92 -1.04
CA GLN A 155 -16.96 21.75 -0.56
C GLN A 155 -17.53 21.29 0.79
N LEU A 156 -17.38 20.02 1.11
CA LEU A 156 -17.85 19.42 2.36
C LEU A 156 -16.75 18.50 2.91
N SER A 157 -16.28 18.76 4.13
CA SER A 157 -15.38 17.84 4.83
C SER A 157 -16.13 16.56 5.22
N GLN A 158 -15.42 15.44 5.27
CA GLN A 158 -15.97 14.20 5.82
C GLN A 158 -16.35 14.36 7.31
N ALA A 159 -15.70 15.27 8.03
CA ALA A 159 -16.00 15.57 9.42
C ALA A 159 -17.36 16.28 9.60
N ASP A 160 -17.82 17.01 8.59
CA ASP A 160 -19.09 17.76 8.59
C ASP A 160 -20.27 16.94 8.04
N LEU A 161 -19.97 15.84 7.35
CA LEU A 161 -20.98 14.97 6.74
C LEU A 161 -22.04 14.48 7.75
N PRO A 162 -21.69 14.03 8.99
CA PRO A 162 -22.70 13.59 9.94
C PRO A 162 -23.72 14.67 10.29
N ALA A 163 -23.29 15.93 10.42
CA ALA A 163 -24.18 17.04 10.73
C ALA A 163 -25.11 17.37 9.56
N THR A 164 -24.57 17.35 8.33
CA THR A 164 -25.38 17.56 7.11
C THR A 164 -26.45 16.48 6.96
N LEU A 165 -26.10 15.21 7.20
CA LEU A 165 -27.06 14.10 7.14
C LEU A 165 -28.09 14.18 8.27
N CYS A 166 -27.68 14.59 9.48
CA CYS A 166 -28.59 14.79 10.60
C CYS A 166 -29.67 15.82 10.27
N GLU A 167 -29.29 16.92 9.61
CA GLU A 167 -30.24 17.93 9.13
C GLU A 167 -31.15 17.37 8.02
N ALA A 168 -30.61 16.59 7.09
CA ALA A 168 -31.37 15.98 6.00
C ALA A 168 -32.45 15.01 6.50
N PHE A 169 -32.14 14.20 7.52
CA PHE A 169 -33.12 13.33 8.18
C PHE A 169 -34.14 14.15 8.98
N GLY A 170 -33.69 15.17 9.72
CA GLY A 170 -34.58 16.05 10.49
C GLY A 170 -35.59 16.81 9.62
N GLN A 171 -35.21 17.16 8.39
CA GLN A 171 -36.09 17.79 7.38
C GLN A 171 -36.88 16.79 6.54
N GLN A 172 -36.77 15.48 6.82
CA GLN A 172 -37.45 14.40 6.07
C GLN A 172 -37.11 14.37 4.57
N ILE A 173 -35.91 14.86 4.21
CA ILE A 173 -35.40 14.77 2.83
C ILE A 173 -34.94 13.34 2.55
N LEU A 174 -34.28 12.73 3.53
CA LEU A 174 -33.92 11.31 3.52
C LEU A 174 -35.01 10.50 4.23
N PRO A 175 -35.32 9.28 3.74
CA PRO A 175 -36.31 8.42 4.37
C PRO A 175 -35.79 7.91 5.72
N SER A 176 -36.67 7.91 6.73
CA SER A 176 -36.36 7.34 8.05
C SER A 176 -36.08 5.84 7.95
N VAL A 177 -35.22 5.34 8.85
CA VAL A 177 -34.91 3.91 9.00
C VAL A 177 -35.75 3.34 10.12
N ASP A 178 -36.41 2.21 9.88
CA ASP A 178 -37.32 1.60 10.85
C ASP A 178 -36.62 1.18 12.16
N ASN A 179 -35.54 0.41 12.05
CA ASN A 179 -34.73 -0.02 13.19
C ASN A 179 -33.24 0.00 12.85
N ILE A 180 -32.44 0.59 13.74
CA ILE A 180 -30.98 0.54 13.67
C ILE A 180 -30.45 -0.27 14.85
N ILE A 181 -29.63 -1.28 14.56
CA ILE A 181 -28.95 -2.11 15.55
C ILE A 181 -27.44 -1.86 15.46
N LEU A 182 -26.86 -1.40 16.57
CA LEU A 182 -25.44 -1.12 16.68
C LEU A 182 -24.70 -2.35 17.22
N VAL A 183 -23.63 -2.77 16.53
CA VAL A 183 -22.85 -3.95 16.89
C VAL A 183 -21.37 -3.60 16.97
N GLY A 184 -20.77 -3.83 18.15
CA GLY A 184 -19.32 -3.75 18.35
C GLY A 184 -18.76 -2.33 18.43
N PHE A 185 -19.57 -1.34 18.82
CA PHE A 185 -19.09 0.00 19.13
C PHE A 185 -18.57 0.06 20.57
N ASP A 186 -17.34 0.56 20.77
CA ASP A 186 -16.80 0.83 22.10
C ASP A 186 -17.37 2.14 22.68
N ALA A 187 -17.43 3.16 21.84
CA ALA A 187 -18.04 4.46 22.13
C ALA A 187 -18.55 5.09 20.84
N ILE A 188 -19.64 5.84 20.93
CA ILE A 188 -20.23 6.57 19.81
C ILE A 188 -20.00 8.05 20.04
N ALA A 189 -19.40 8.72 19.05
CA ALA A 189 -19.19 10.16 19.12
C ALA A 189 -20.54 10.91 19.16
N PRO A 190 -20.66 12.03 19.90
CA PRO A 190 -21.91 12.78 20.03
C PRO A 190 -22.59 13.13 18.69
N ARG A 191 -21.83 13.53 17.66
CA ARG A 191 -22.43 13.81 16.35
C ARG A 191 -22.93 12.57 15.63
N HIS A 192 -22.26 11.42 15.77
CA HIS A 192 -22.79 10.16 15.24
C HIS A 192 -24.07 9.76 15.99
N GLN A 193 -24.10 9.94 17.31
CA GLN A 193 -25.32 9.66 18.09
C GLN A 193 -26.49 10.54 17.64
N ALA A 194 -26.26 11.85 17.45
CA ALA A 194 -27.28 12.78 16.96
C ALA A 194 -27.79 12.38 15.57
N LEU A 195 -26.88 12.01 14.65
CA LEU A 195 -27.24 11.49 13.34
C LEU A 195 -28.11 10.24 13.44
N LEU A 196 -27.70 9.24 14.23
CA LEU A 196 -28.45 7.99 14.40
C LEU A 196 -29.84 8.24 14.95
N ASN A 197 -29.95 9.08 15.99
CA ASN A 197 -31.23 9.46 16.58
C ASN A 197 -32.13 10.26 15.61
N SER A 198 -31.55 11.00 14.67
CA SER A 198 -32.33 11.71 13.64
C SER A 198 -32.87 10.75 12.56
N ALA A 199 -32.16 9.65 12.31
CA ALA A 199 -32.48 8.72 11.24
C ALA A 199 -33.52 7.65 11.65
N THR A 200 -33.66 7.36 12.94
CA THR A 200 -34.58 6.33 13.45
C THR A 200 -35.17 6.69 14.81
N ASP A 201 -36.40 6.24 15.06
CA ASP A 201 -37.01 6.25 16.39
C ASP A 201 -36.62 5.01 17.23
N SER A 202 -36.01 3.99 16.60
CA SER A 202 -35.69 2.70 17.23
C SER A 202 -34.21 2.37 17.05
N LEU A 203 -33.41 2.85 18.02
CA LEU A 203 -31.98 2.58 18.10
C LEU A 203 -31.70 1.55 19.20
N LEU A 204 -31.11 0.42 18.84
CA LEU A 204 -30.78 -0.67 19.75
C LEU A 204 -29.27 -0.95 19.74
N GLU A 205 -28.67 -1.08 20.91
CA GLU A 205 -27.30 -1.58 21.03
C GLU A 205 -27.32 -3.09 21.31
N HIS A 206 -26.64 -3.85 20.46
CA HIS A 206 -26.48 -5.28 20.69
C HIS A 206 -25.41 -5.52 21.77
N PRO A 207 -25.76 -6.19 22.88
CA PRO A 207 -24.84 -6.32 24.01
C PRO A 207 -23.68 -7.26 23.67
N ILE A 208 -22.47 -6.83 24.00
CA ILE A 208 -21.31 -7.70 24.02
C ILE A 208 -21.49 -8.66 25.19
N THR A 209 -21.75 -9.93 24.90
CA THR A 209 -21.87 -10.95 25.94
C THR A 209 -20.47 -11.38 26.38
N PRO A 210 -20.06 -11.13 27.64
CA PRO A 210 -18.78 -11.59 28.12
C PRO A 210 -18.76 -13.12 28.11
N GLN A 211 -17.73 -13.70 27.50
CA GLN A 211 -17.49 -15.14 27.57
C GLN A 211 -16.52 -15.43 28.71
N ASP A 212 -16.80 -16.48 29.47
CA ASP A 212 -15.86 -17.00 30.45
C ASP A 212 -14.58 -17.41 29.73
N SER A 213 -13.48 -16.74 30.10
CA SER A 213 -12.17 -16.95 29.51
C SER A 213 -11.13 -17.19 30.60
N HIS A 214 -10.24 -18.13 30.33
CA HIS A 214 -9.12 -18.41 31.21
C HIS A 214 -7.96 -17.45 30.90
N THR A 215 -7.83 -16.40 31.70
CA THR A 215 -6.78 -15.39 31.52
C THR A 215 -5.53 -15.75 32.30
N ILE A 216 -4.38 -15.72 31.62
CA ILE A 216 -3.06 -15.92 32.23
C ILE A 216 -2.26 -14.63 32.06
N LYS A 217 -1.60 -14.18 33.13
CA LYS A 217 -0.65 -13.07 33.08
C LYS A 217 0.76 -13.62 33.27
N LEU A 218 1.65 -13.30 32.32
CA LEU A 218 3.07 -13.63 32.39
C LEU A 218 3.87 -12.34 32.60
N ALA A 219 4.76 -12.33 33.59
CA ALA A 219 5.72 -11.24 33.75
C ALA A 219 7.00 -11.56 32.99
N VAL A 220 7.47 -10.61 32.18
CA VAL A 220 8.71 -10.71 31.39
C VAL A 220 9.63 -9.53 31.70
N ALA A 221 10.92 -9.70 31.46
CA ALA A 221 11.93 -8.73 31.86
C ALA A 221 11.95 -7.44 31.03
N ASN A 222 11.60 -7.51 29.74
CA ASN A 222 11.58 -6.37 28.82
C ASN A 222 10.70 -6.68 27.58
N ALA A 223 10.48 -5.67 26.73
CA ALA A 223 9.66 -5.77 25.53
C ALA A 223 10.18 -6.80 24.51
N ASP A 224 11.50 -6.91 24.32
CA ASP A 224 12.06 -7.91 23.40
C ASP A 224 11.73 -9.35 23.84
N GLN A 225 11.80 -9.61 25.15
CA GLN A 225 11.41 -10.89 25.72
C GLN A 225 9.91 -11.14 25.58
N GLU A 226 9.07 -10.10 25.66
CA GLU A 226 7.64 -10.23 25.45
C GLU A 226 7.31 -10.78 24.06
N ILE A 227 7.94 -10.23 23.02
CA ILE A 227 7.77 -10.68 21.63
C ILE A 227 8.23 -12.13 21.47
N ILE A 228 9.39 -12.48 22.05
CA ILE A 228 9.95 -13.83 21.99
C ILE A 228 9.00 -14.84 22.67
N GLN A 229 8.53 -14.52 23.88
CA GLN A 229 7.62 -15.39 24.62
C GLN A 229 6.28 -15.55 23.91
N ALA A 230 5.74 -14.48 23.32
CA ALA A 230 4.52 -14.54 22.51
C ALA A 230 4.70 -15.48 21.30
N ALA A 231 5.82 -15.39 20.60
CA ALA A 231 6.12 -16.26 19.46
C ALA A 231 6.25 -17.74 19.87
N HIS A 232 6.94 -18.02 20.99
CA HIS A 232 7.06 -19.38 21.53
C HIS A 232 5.72 -19.94 22.02
N TRP A 233 4.89 -19.12 22.65
CA TRP A 233 3.55 -19.49 23.06
C TRP A 233 2.68 -19.87 21.85
N CYS A 234 2.73 -19.08 20.78
CA CYS A 234 2.03 -19.39 19.53
C CYS A 234 2.50 -20.73 18.93
N LYS A 235 3.82 -20.94 18.90
CA LYS A 235 4.40 -22.21 18.43
C LYS A 235 3.90 -23.40 19.22
N GLY A 236 3.89 -23.31 20.56
CA GLY A 236 3.41 -24.38 21.43
C GLY A 236 1.92 -24.72 21.20
N ILE A 237 1.07 -23.72 20.96
CA ILE A 237 -0.34 -23.95 20.61
C ILE A 237 -0.46 -24.66 19.25
N LEU A 238 0.29 -24.22 18.25
CA LEU A 238 0.26 -24.81 16.91
C LEU A 238 0.75 -26.28 16.92
N GLU A 239 1.81 -26.58 17.67
CA GLU A 239 2.36 -27.95 17.79
C GLU A 239 1.42 -28.87 18.60
N SER A 240 0.85 -28.38 19.70
CA SER A 240 -0.06 -29.19 20.53
C SER A 240 -1.40 -29.52 19.86
N GLN A 241 -1.82 -28.73 18.87
CA GLN A 241 -3.08 -28.93 18.15
C GLN A 241 -2.90 -29.37 16.70
N GLN A 242 -1.73 -29.91 16.36
CA GLN A 242 -1.41 -30.33 15.00
C GLN A 242 -2.27 -31.52 14.51
N ASP A 243 -2.74 -32.37 15.43
CA ASP A 243 -3.65 -33.50 15.17
C ASP A 243 -5.15 -33.15 15.28
N ALA A 244 -5.47 -31.90 15.63
CA ALA A 244 -6.86 -31.47 15.72
C ALA A 244 -7.46 -31.28 14.32
N GLN A 245 -8.73 -31.66 14.14
CA GLN A 245 -9.46 -31.47 12.88
C GLN A 245 -9.61 -29.99 12.47
N THR A 246 -9.34 -29.06 13.38
CA THR A 246 -9.39 -27.61 13.14
C THR A 246 -8.10 -26.96 13.62
N SER A 247 -7.42 -26.23 12.72
CA SER A 247 -6.23 -25.45 13.09
C SER A 247 -6.59 -24.33 14.07
N PRO A 248 -5.80 -24.12 15.14
CA PRO A 248 -6.05 -23.04 16.09
C PRO A 248 -5.93 -21.68 15.39
N ARG A 249 -6.78 -20.75 15.82
CA ARG A 249 -6.76 -19.36 15.37
C ARG A 249 -6.18 -18.50 16.48
N ILE A 250 -5.05 -17.88 16.22
CA ILE A 250 -4.31 -17.10 17.21
C ILE A 250 -4.28 -15.64 16.76
N GLY A 251 -4.73 -14.75 17.64
CA GLY A 251 -4.62 -13.30 17.47
C GLY A 251 -3.60 -12.74 18.46
N ILE A 252 -2.71 -11.88 17.98
CA ILE A 252 -1.72 -11.19 18.81
C ILE A 252 -1.97 -9.70 18.65
N ILE A 253 -2.21 -9.03 19.77
CA ILE A 253 -2.49 -7.61 19.82
C ILE A 253 -1.25 -6.92 20.38
N VAL A 254 -0.76 -5.94 19.63
CA VAL A 254 0.40 -5.12 19.99
C VAL A 254 -0.04 -3.67 19.95
N GLU A 255 0.32 -2.92 20.97
CA GLU A 255 -0.09 -1.51 21.11
C GLU A 255 0.46 -0.65 19.95
N ASN A 256 1.76 -0.74 19.67
CA ASN A 256 2.40 0.03 18.60
C ASN A 256 3.02 -0.88 17.52
N LEU A 257 2.16 -1.53 16.75
CA LEU A 257 2.61 -2.39 15.66
C LEU A 257 3.47 -1.66 14.63
N GLY A 258 3.28 -0.34 14.43
CA GLY A 258 4.05 0.43 13.45
C GLY A 258 5.54 0.51 13.77
N LEU A 259 5.89 0.78 15.04
CA LEU A 259 7.28 0.86 15.49
C LEU A 259 7.92 -0.53 15.61
N ASP A 260 7.19 -1.49 16.16
CA ASP A 260 7.75 -2.80 16.53
C ASP A 260 7.65 -3.84 15.41
N ARG A 261 7.00 -3.50 14.27
CA ARG A 261 6.71 -4.43 13.17
C ARG A 261 7.91 -5.30 12.79
N GLN A 262 9.04 -4.67 12.50
CA GLN A 262 10.22 -5.37 11.99
C GLN A 262 10.80 -6.31 13.03
N ALA A 263 10.84 -5.89 14.30
CA ALA A 263 11.31 -6.71 15.41
C ALA A 263 10.40 -7.93 15.60
N ILE A 264 9.08 -7.71 15.60
CA ILE A 264 8.06 -8.77 15.70
C ILE A 264 8.19 -9.73 14.52
N GLU A 265 8.21 -9.24 13.28
CA GLU A 265 8.34 -10.07 12.09
C GLU A 265 9.58 -10.95 12.16
N ASN A 266 10.75 -10.38 12.48
CA ASN A 266 12.00 -11.12 12.58
C ASN A 266 11.92 -12.24 13.63
N VAL A 267 11.35 -11.95 14.82
CA VAL A 267 11.22 -12.95 15.89
C VAL A 267 10.23 -14.05 15.51
N PHE A 268 9.07 -13.69 14.96
CA PHE A 268 8.04 -14.65 14.56
C PHE A 268 8.52 -15.55 13.41
N VAL A 269 9.21 -14.98 12.40
CA VAL A 269 9.86 -15.76 11.34
C VAL A 269 10.89 -16.72 11.94
N ARG A 270 11.78 -16.25 12.84
CA ARG A 270 12.82 -17.09 13.43
C ARG A 270 12.25 -18.26 14.24
N VAL A 271 11.17 -18.03 14.98
CA VAL A 271 10.56 -19.04 15.86
C VAL A 271 9.67 -20.01 15.10
N LEU A 272 8.80 -19.50 14.22
CA LEU A 272 7.80 -20.29 13.49
C LEU A 272 8.34 -20.88 12.18
N GLN A 273 9.27 -20.21 11.51
CA GLN A 273 9.81 -20.58 10.20
C GLN A 273 11.35 -20.45 10.13
N PRO A 274 12.12 -21.18 10.96
CA PRO A 274 13.58 -21.07 10.99
C PRO A 274 14.24 -21.35 9.62
N HIS A 275 13.63 -22.21 8.80
CA HIS A 275 14.10 -22.54 7.45
C HIS A 275 14.00 -21.36 6.47
N TYR A 276 13.11 -20.39 6.70
CA TYR A 276 12.94 -19.24 5.82
C TYR A 276 14.22 -18.40 5.70
N LEU A 277 15.07 -18.42 6.73
CA LEU A 277 16.35 -17.70 6.76
C LEU A 277 17.50 -18.49 6.12
N SER A 278 17.27 -19.72 5.66
CA SER A 278 18.33 -20.58 5.11
C SER A 278 18.68 -20.20 3.67
N PRO A 279 19.98 -19.98 3.35
CA PRO A 279 20.43 -19.72 1.98
C PRO A 279 19.97 -20.83 1.02
N GLY A 280 19.36 -20.46 -0.12
CA GLY A 280 18.86 -21.41 -1.12
C GLY A 280 17.39 -21.79 -0.97
N THR A 281 16.71 -21.39 0.11
CA THR A 281 15.26 -21.57 0.24
C THR A 281 14.53 -20.55 -0.63
N ALA A 282 13.63 -21.00 -1.50
CA ALA A 282 12.78 -20.12 -2.28
C ALA A 282 11.89 -19.28 -1.35
N ARG A 283 11.70 -17.99 -1.67
CA ARG A 283 10.81 -17.13 -0.88
C ARG A 283 9.37 -17.57 -1.05
N TYR A 284 8.63 -17.69 0.04
CA TYR A 284 7.21 -18.00 0.07
C TYR A 284 6.47 -17.11 1.08
N VAL A 285 5.14 -17.10 1.00
CA VAL A 285 4.27 -16.30 1.87
C VAL A 285 4.31 -16.84 3.30
N GLN A 286 4.60 -15.96 4.26
CA GLN A 286 4.66 -16.33 5.67
C GLN A 286 3.29 -16.85 6.17
N PRO A 287 3.28 -17.79 7.15
CA PRO A 287 2.04 -18.39 7.66
C PRO A 287 1.23 -17.46 8.58
N PHE A 288 1.64 -16.20 8.75
CA PHE A 288 0.97 -15.21 9.57
C PHE A 288 0.84 -13.88 8.83
N ASN A 289 -0.13 -13.07 9.24
CA ASN A 289 -0.43 -11.78 8.62
C ASN A 289 -0.39 -10.66 9.66
N PHE A 290 0.02 -9.47 9.22
CA PHE A 290 -0.12 -8.23 9.99
C PHE A 290 -1.40 -7.51 9.57
N SER A 291 -2.19 -7.05 10.54
CA SER A 291 -3.44 -6.32 10.26
C SER A 291 -3.17 -4.93 9.68
N ALA A 292 -2.06 -4.28 10.07
CA ALA A 292 -1.58 -3.08 9.40
C ALA A 292 -0.77 -3.51 8.17
N GLY A 293 -1.25 -3.17 6.96
CA GLY A 293 -0.46 -3.34 5.75
C GLY A 293 0.79 -2.45 5.79
N THR A 294 1.84 -2.83 5.06
CA THR A 294 2.92 -1.89 4.76
C THR A 294 2.38 -0.90 3.73
N PRO A 295 2.54 0.42 3.93
CA PRO A 295 2.20 1.42 2.91
C PRO A 295 2.77 1.02 1.55
N LEU A 296 1.98 1.16 0.49
CA LEU A 296 2.36 0.65 -0.83
C LEU A 296 3.65 1.30 -1.34
N ASP A 297 3.85 2.57 -1.03
CA ASP A 297 5.04 3.36 -1.34
C ASP A 297 6.29 2.89 -0.57
N GLN A 298 6.15 2.11 0.51
CA GLN A 298 7.26 1.48 1.22
C GLN A 298 7.65 0.11 0.66
N ALA A 299 6.81 -0.49 -0.20
CA ALA A 299 7.15 -1.75 -0.84
C ALA A 299 8.40 -1.57 -1.73
N PRO A 300 9.46 -2.42 -1.62
CA PRO A 300 10.73 -2.20 -2.31
C PRO A 300 10.61 -2.04 -3.83
N VAL A 301 9.72 -2.79 -4.46
CA VAL A 301 9.46 -2.71 -5.91
C VAL A 301 8.79 -1.39 -6.30
N ILE A 302 7.88 -0.88 -5.46
CA ILE A 302 7.19 0.38 -5.69
C ILE A 302 8.16 1.54 -5.47
N GLN A 303 8.98 1.50 -4.41
CA GLN A 303 10.04 2.49 -4.22
C GLN A 303 11.01 2.52 -5.41
N HIS A 304 11.38 1.35 -5.94
CA HIS A 304 12.22 1.28 -7.13
C HIS A 304 11.57 1.97 -8.33
N GLY A 305 10.29 1.69 -8.59
CA GLY A 305 9.53 2.36 -9.65
C GLY A 305 9.42 3.88 -9.46
N LEU A 306 9.14 4.34 -8.23
CA LEU A 306 9.06 5.76 -7.92
C LEU A 306 10.41 6.48 -8.11
N ARG A 307 11.53 5.84 -7.73
CA ARG A 307 12.89 6.36 -7.99
C ARG A 307 13.17 6.47 -9.49
N LEU A 308 12.74 5.49 -10.28
CA LEU A 308 12.86 5.54 -11.73
C LEU A 308 12.07 6.72 -12.32
N LEU A 309 10.85 6.95 -11.83
CA LEU A 309 10.04 8.11 -12.23
C LEU A 309 10.72 9.44 -11.85
N LYS A 310 11.32 9.55 -10.67
CA LYS A 310 12.14 10.73 -10.29
C LYS A 310 13.30 10.94 -11.25
N LEU A 311 13.99 9.88 -11.65
CA LEU A 311 15.11 9.94 -12.60
C LEU A 311 14.64 10.44 -13.98
N ILE A 312 13.49 9.95 -14.46
CA ILE A 312 12.89 10.37 -15.73
C ILE A 312 12.44 11.83 -15.66
N ALA A 313 11.90 12.26 -14.52
CA ALA A 313 11.51 13.65 -14.27
C ALA A 313 12.71 14.60 -14.09
N GLY A 314 13.94 14.08 -14.00
CA GLY A 314 15.15 14.87 -13.73
C GLY A 314 15.23 15.40 -12.29
N GLN A 315 14.55 14.73 -11.36
CA GLN A 315 14.47 15.06 -9.94
C GLN A 315 15.14 14.01 -9.04
N ALA A 316 15.80 13.01 -9.61
CA ALA A 316 16.52 12.01 -8.82
C ALA A 316 17.77 12.62 -8.19
N GLU A 317 17.94 12.40 -6.89
CA GLU A 317 19.19 12.75 -6.22
C GLU A 317 20.28 11.72 -6.52
N PHE A 318 21.51 12.04 -6.15
CA PHE A 318 22.63 11.12 -6.27
C PHE A 318 22.34 9.74 -5.65
N ASN A 319 21.79 9.70 -4.44
CA ASN A 319 21.46 8.47 -3.74
C ASN A 319 20.36 7.66 -4.44
N ASP A 320 19.40 8.32 -5.11
CA ASP A 320 18.37 7.63 -5.88
C ASP A 320 19.00 6.85 -7.05
N ALA A 321 19.95 7.48 -7.78
CA ALA A 321 20.62 6.81 -8.89
C ALA A 321 21.51 5.63 -8.45
N ILE A 322 22.24 5.77 -7.34
CA ILE A 322 23.04 4.66 -6.80
C ILE A 322 22.14 3.52 -6.33
N THR A 323 21.00 3.84 -5.72
CA THR A 323 20.02 2.83 -5.29
C THR A 323 19.42 2.10 -6.49
N LEU A 324 19.17 2.80 -7.60
CA LEU A 324 18.70 2.20 -8.85
C LEU A 324 19.75 1.27 -9.47
N LEU A 325 21.03 1.67 -9.47
CA LEU A 325 22.14 0.83 -9.97
C LEU A 325 22.29 -0.45 -9.14
N ARG A 326 22.24 -0.33 -7.81
CA ARG A 326 22.46 -1.46 -6.90
C ARG A 326 21.20 -2.28 -6.62
N SER A 327 20.11 -2.01 -7.31
CA SER A 327 18.83 -2.61 -6.97
C SER A 327 18.78 -4.08 -7.38
N PRO A 328 18.24 -4.99 -6.55
CA PRO A 328 18.01 -6.37 -6.96
C PRO A 328 16.99 -6.50 -8.10
N PHE A 329 16.27 -5.41 -8.43
CA PHE A 329 15.34 -5.36 -9.56
C PHE A 329 16.02 -4.98 -10.89
N THR A 330 17.29 -4.56 -10.86
CA THR A 330 18.07 -4.14 -12.03
C THR A 330 19.35 -4.94 -12.22
N VAL A 331 19.85 -5.65 -11.21
CA VAL A 331 21.04 -6.50 -11.30
C VAL A 331 20.65 -7.90 -11.81
N TYR A 332 21.18 -8.30 -12.96
CA TYR A 332 20.94 -9.58 -13.62
C TYR A 332 22.11 -10.56 -13.50
N SER A 333 23.34 -10.09 -13.21
CA SER A 333 24.49 -10.98 -13.04
C SER A 333 25.55 -10.48 -12.04
N PRO A 334 26.37 -11.38 -11.45
CA PRO A 334 27.49 -11.00 -10.58
C PRO A 334 28.54 -10.11 -11.28
N GLN A 335 28.64 -10.19 -12.62
CA GLN A 335 29.59 -9.43 -13.43
C GLN A 335 29.18 -7.95 -13.60
N GLU A 336 27.90 -7.62 -13.38
CA GLU A 336 27.39 -6.24 -13.42
C GLU A 336 27.77 -5.43 -12.16
N ILE A 337 28.26 -6.08 -11.10
CA ILE A 337 28.70 -5.41 -9.88
C ILE A 337 29.88 -4.48 -10.15
N ASP A 338 30.83 -4.92 -10.98
CA ASP A 338 32.01 -4.13 -11.36
C ASP A 338 31.62 -2.95 -12.26
N LEU A 339 30.68 -3.18 -13.19
CA LEU A 339 30.10 -2.13 -14.03
C LEU A 339 29.39 -1.06 -13.20
N HIS A 340 28.57 -1.47 -12.23
CA HIS A 340 27.87 -0.53 -11.34
C HIS A 340 28.83 0.27 -10.48
N SER A 341 29.93 -0.34 -10.02
CA SER A 341 30.97 0.34 -9.25
C SER A 341 31.69 1.41 -10.08
N LEU A 342 32.01 1.11 -11.34
CA LEU A 342 32.61 2.07 -12.28
C LEU A 342 31.64 3.19 -12.67
N ALA A 343 30.36 2.86 -12.89
CA ALA A 343 29.32 3.85 -13.21
C ALA A 343 29.09 4.80 -12.04
N GLU A 344 29.05 4.29 -10.81
CA GLU A 344 28.99 5.10 -9.60
C GLU A 344 30.19 6.04 -9.48
N GLN A 345 31.41 5.54 -9.72
CA GLN A 345 32.61 6.38 -9.68
C GLN A 345 32.54 7.52 -10.70
N HIS A 346 32.00 7.25 -11.89
CA HIS A 346 31.78 8.26 -12.92
C HIS A 346 30.73 9.30 -12.48
N LEU A 347 29.60 8.86 -11.91
CA LEU A 347 28.58 9.76 -11.37
C LEU A 347 29.13 10.64 -10.24
N ARG A 348 29.91 10.08 -9.31
CA ARG A 348 30.54 10.88 -8.24
C ARG A 348 31.44 11.99 -8.75
N ARG A 349 32.06 11.79 -9.92
CA ARG A 349 33.02 12.72 -10.49
C ARG A 349 32.37 13.81 -11.36
N PHE A 350 31.25 13.51 -12.00
CA PHE A 350 30.68 14.36 -13.06
C PHE A 350 29.19 14.68 -12.91
N ALA A 351 28.46 14.10 -11.96
CA ALA A 351 27.02 14.33 -11.83
C ALA A 351 26.70 15.68 -11.18
N SER A 352 25.64 16.31 -11.70
CA SER A 352 24.95 17.44 -11.07
C SER A 352 24.16 16.99 -9.83
N PRO A 353 23.74 17.92 -8.94
CA PRO A 353 22.95 17.59 -7.75
C PRO A 353 21.69 16.76 -8.06
N ASN A 354 21.05 17.03 -9.21
CA ASN A 354 20.01 16.19 -9.76
C ASN A 354 20.56 15.36 -10.92
N ILE A 355 20.37 14.05 -10.84
CA ILE A 355 20.78 13.12 -11.88
C ILE A 355 19.66 13.00 -12.90
N THR A 356 20.02 13.28 -14.14
CA THR A 356 19.17 13.01 -15.29
C THR A 356 19.42 11.60 -15.80
N LEU A 357 18.42 11.03 -16.45
CA LEU A 357 18.58 9.77 -17.17
C LEU A 357 19.77 9.76 -18.14
N SER A 358 20.02 10.88 -18.85
CA SER A 358 21.16 11.00 -19.76
C SER A 358 22.50 10.89 -19.03
N ALA A 359 22.61 11.47 -17.84
CA ALA A 359 23.82 11.38 -17.03
C ALA A 359 24.06 9.95 -16.51
N LEU A 360 22.99 9.26 -16.09
CA LEU A 360 23.07 7.85 -15.70
C LEU A 360 23.50 6.97 -16.88
N ARG A 361 22.94 7.22 -18.07
CA ARG A 361 23.32 6.49 -19.29
C ARG A 361 24.78 6.69 -19.66
N GLN A 362 25.27 7.93 -19.63
CA GLN A 362 26.68 8.23 -19.90
C GLN A 362 27.61 7.53 -18.91
N ALA A 363 27.23 7.45 -17.63
CA ALA A 363 28.01 6.74 -16.63
C ALA A 363 28.07 5.23 -16.88
N LEU A 364 26.96 4.61 -17.33
CA LEU A 364 26.92 3.21 -17.72
C LEU A 364 27.73 2.94 -19.00
N GLU A 365 27.58 3.77 -20.03
CA GLU A 365 28.38 3.68 -21.28
C GLU A 365 29.89 3.83 -21.00
N TYR A 366 30.26 4.70 -20.05
CA TYR A 366 31.65 4.84 -19.60
C TYR A 366 32.16 3.57 -18.90
N ALA A 367 31.34 2.99 -18.02
CA ALA A 367 31.67 1.77 -17.30
C ALA A 367 31.84 0.58 -18.24
N GLU A 368 30.92 0.40 -19.20
CA GLU A 368 30.99 -0.63 -20.24
C GLU A 368 32.30 -0.52 -21.04
N LYS A 369 32.61 0.67 -21.56
CA LYS A 369 33.86 0.93 -22.32
C LYS A 369 35.13 0.64 -21.52
N ARG A 370 35.12 0.93 -20.22
CA ARG A 370 36.30 0.77 -19.35
C ARG A 370 36.46 -0.67 -18.83
N SER A 371 35.37 -1.42 -18.76
CA SER A 371 35.38 -2.83 -18.36
C SER A 371 35.86 -3.79 -19.46
N GLY A 372 36.07 -3.31 -20.70
CA GLY A 372 36.52 -4.13 -21.83
C GLY A 372 35.45 -5.07 -22.42
N HIS A 373 34.20 -4.99 -21.97
CA HIS A 373 33.12 -5.85 -22.46
C HIS A 373 32.46 -5.23 -23.68
N SER A 374 32.96 -5.57 -24.87
CA SER A 374 32.16 -5.47 -26.11
C SER A 374 31.13 -6.61 -26.09
N PRO A 375 29.84 -6.36 -26.39
CA PRO A 375 28.79 -7.38 -26.32
C PRO A 375 28.90 -8.48 -27.40
N ALA A 376 29.99 -8.52 -28.18
CA ALA A 376 30.18 -9.44 -29.31
C ALA A 376 30.98 -10.71 -28.98
N ASP A 377 31.78 -10.75 -27.90
CA ASP A 377 32.79 -11.81 -27.71
C ASP A 377 32.35 -13.01 -26.85
N VAL A 378 31.06 -13.11 -26.48
CA VAL A 378 30.60 -14.12 -25.47
C VAL A 378 29.83 -15.31 -26.07
N LEU A 379 29.73 -15.44 -27.40
CA LEU A 379 29.01 -16.57 -28.00
C LEU A 379 29.86 -17.58 -28.79
N ASP A 380 31.18 -17.42 -28.87
CA ASP A 380 32.00 -18.43 -29.54
C ASP A 380 33.31 -18.68 -28.79
N ASN A 381 33.23 -19.54 -27.78
CA ASN A 381 34.37 -20.33 -27.31
C ASN A 381 33.87 -21.43 -26.37
N SER A 382 33.13 -22.38 -26.95
CA SER A 382 33.06 -23.74 -26.41
C SER A 382 34.14 -24.58 -27.08
N GLU A 383 35.42 -24.23 -26.95
CA GLU A 383 36.48 -25.18 -27.22
C GLU A 383 37.73 -24.88 -26.38
N ASN A 384 38.15 -25.92 -25.68
CA ASN A 384 39.20 -25.99 -24.69
C ASN A 384 40.57 -25.76 -25.35
N PRO A 385 41.48 -24.91 -24.81
CA PRO A 385 42.88 -25.02 -25.17
C PRO A 385 43.71 -25.56 -23.99
N ALA A 386 44.33 -26.70 -24.25
CA ALA A 386 45.51 -27.17 -23.53
C ALA A 386 46.67 -26.17 -23.68
N PRO A 387 47.67 -26.17 -22.78
CA PRO A 387 48.62 -25.05 -22.68
C PRO A 387 49.71 -25.15 -23.74
N ALA A 388 49.96 -24.05 -24.46
CA ALA A 388 51.11 -23.92 -25.34
C ALA A 388 51.92 -22.64 -25.03
N GLN A 389 53.23 -22.81 -25.13
CA GLN A 389 54.34 -21.96 -24.71
C GLN A 389 54.58 -20.72 -25.59
N PRO A 390 55.48 -19.79 -25.20
CA PRO A 390 55.52 -18.43 -25.75
C PRO A 390 56.43 -18.29 -26.99
N SER A 391 56.00 -17.49 -27.96
CA SER A 391 56.81 -16.96 -29.07
C SER A 391 56.39 -15.51 -29.33
N GLN A 392 57.19 -14.51 -28.96
CA GLN A 392 58.24 -13.81 -29.74
C GLN A 392 57.72 -13.05 -30.99
N ASN A 393 57.79 -11.72 -30.89
CA ASN A 393 57.62 -10.63 -31.88
C ASN A 393 56.21 -10.05 -32.17
N PRO A 394 55.82 -8.93 -31.51
CA PRO A 394 54.56 -8.22 -31.73
C PRO A 394 54.67 -7.03 -32.71
N ALA A 395 55.41 -7.16 -33.82
CA ALA A 395 55.74 -6.01 -34.67
C ALA A 395 55.38 -6.14 -36.16
N GLN A 396 54.61 -7.15 -36.59
CA GLN A 396 54.26 -7.33 -38.00
C GLN A 396 52.77 -7.46 -38.33
N ASP A 397 51.86 -7.59 -37.35
CA ASP A 397 50.42 -7.70 -37.65
C ASP A 397 49.68 -6.34 -37.73
N LEU A 398 50.32 -5.24 -37.33
CA LEU A 398 49.69 -3.91 -37.29
C LEU A 398 49.57 -3.20 -38.65
N ALA A 399 49.90 -3.86 -39.76
CA ALA A 399 49.94 -3.24 -41.09
C ALA A 399 49.04 -3.92 -42.16
N GLN A 400 48.22 -4.93 -41.80
CA GLN A 400 47.33 -5.59 -42.76
C GLN A 400 45.82 -5.40 -42.50
N GLU A 401 45.40 -4.74 -41.41
CA GLU A 401 43.96 -4.54 -41.11
C GLU A 401 43.34 -3.25 -41.68
N LEU A 402 44.09 -2.42 -42.43
CA LEU A 402 43.59 -1.11 -42.91
C LEU A 402 42.99 -1.09 -44.32
N THR A 403 42.71 -2.24 -44.93
CA THR A 403 42.01 -2.29 -46.22
C THR A 403 41.10 -3.50 -46.31
N GLN A 404 39.86 -3.37 -45.83
CA GLN A 404 38.69 -4.09 -46.33
C GLN A 404 37.40 -3.43 -45.79
N ASP A 405 36.61 -2.84 -46.69
CA ASP A 405 35.22 -2.45 -46.43
C ASP A 405 34.37 -3.69 -46.15
N PRO A 406 33.52 -3.73 -45.11
CA PRO A 406 32.62 -4.84 -44.92
C PRO A 406 31.36 -4.66 -45.78
N GLN A 407 31.14 -5.62 -46.67
CA GLN A 407 29.85 -5.84 -47.30
C GLN A 407 28.79 -6.17 -46.25
N THR A 408 27.62 -5.59 -46.43
CA THR A 408 26.38 -5.90 -45.73
C THR A 408 25.97 -7.36 -45.93
N ASP A 409 25.73 -8.07 -44.83
CA ASP A 409 24.83 -9.23 -44.82
C ASP A 409 23.78 -9.06 -43.69
N PRO A 410 22.48 -9.30 -43.94
CA PRO A 410 21.42 -9.03 -43.00
C PRO A 410 21.00 -10.33 -42.30
N GLN A 411 21.35 -10.50 -41.03
CA GLN A 411 20.62 -11.26 -39.99
C GLN A 411 21.55 -11.57 -38.81
N SER A 412 21.43 -10.79 -37.75
CA SER A 412 21.80 -11.23 -36.40
C SER A 412 20.95 -10.46 -35.39
N ASP A 413 19.98 -11.14 -34.78
CA ASP A 413 19.21 -10.65 -33.64
C ASP A 413 20.18 -10.29 -32.51
N SER A 414 20.38 -8.99 -32.29
CA SER A 414 21.32 -8.45 -31.30
C SER A 414 20.79 -8.60 -29.87
N ALA A 415 21.66 -9.12 -29.00
CA ALA A 415 21.36 -9.40 -27.60
C ALA A 415 21.03 -8.12 -26.80
N ASN A 416 19.90 -8.21 -26.10
CA ASN A 416 19.14 -7.16 -25.45
C ASN A 416 19.80 -6.71 -24.12
N THR A 417 20.74 -5.77 -24.16
CA THR A 417 21.50 -5.22 -23.02
C THR A 417 20.62 -4.30 -22.13
N LEU A 418 20.91 -4.20 -20.83
CA LEU A 418 20.21 -3.31 -19.89
C LEU A 418 20.16 -1.84 -20.37
N SER A 419 21.26 -1.37 -20.94
CA SER A 419 21.41 -0.05 -21.55
C SER A 419 20.46 0.13 -22.75
N GLN A 420 20.26 -0.91 -23.57
CA GLN A 420 19.30 -0.91 -24.68
C GLN A 420 17.84 -1.00 -24.20
N ARG A 421 17.53 -1.82 -23.19
CA ARG A 421 16.18 -1.93 -22.59
C ARG A 421 15.74 -0.62 -21.93
N LEU A 422 16.66 0.01 -21.19
CA LEU A 422 16.45 1.35 -20.64
C LEU A 422 16.30 2.38 -21.76
N LEU A 423 17.02 2.25 -22.88
CA LEU A 423 16.84 3.11 -24.04
C LEU A 423 15.42 2.97 -24.63
N THR A 424 14.95 1.74 -24.87
CA THR A 424 13.62 1.43 -25.42
C THR A 424 12.50 1.93 -24.52
N LEU A 425 12.59 1.68 -23.21
CA LEU A 425 11.65 2.22 -22.23
C LEU A 425 11.60 3.74 -22.28
N THR A 426 12.76 4.38 -22.36
CA THR A 426 12.86 5.84 -22.24
C THR A 426 12.44 6.56 -23.51
N THR A 427 12.62 5.94 -24.68
CA THR A 427 11.99 6.40 -25.93
C THR A 427 10.47 6.29 -25.84
N GLN A 428 9.92 5.16 -25.38
CA GLN A 428 8.46 5.00 -25.24
C GLN A 428 7.87 5.99 -24.23
N LEU A 429 8.53 6.20 -23.09
CA LEU A 429 8.11 7.16 -22.06
C LEU A 429 8.22 8.62 -22.51
N ARG A 430 9.19 8.97 -23.35
CA ARG A 430 9.28 10.32 -23.97
C ARG A 430 8.19 10.53 -25.01
N GLU A 431 7.89 9.52 -25.81
CA GLU A 431 6.80 9.58 -26.79
C GLU A 431 5.44 9.68 -26.08
N GLN A 432 5.28 9.10 -24.89
CA GLN A 432 4.08 9.23 -24.06
C GLN A 432 3.84 10.65 -23.50
N LYS A 433 4.86 11.51 -23.44
CA LYS A 433 4.71 12.93 -23.08
C LYS A 433 3.82 13.71 -24.08
N SER A 434 3.54 13.11 -25.24
CA SER A 434 2.67 13.66 -26.29
C SER A 434 1.20 13.18 -26.25
N LEU A 435 0.84 12.28 -25.32
CA LEU A 435 -0.52 11.74 -25.21
C LEU A 435 -1.35 12.47 -24.13
N SER A 436 -2.66 12.60 -24.38
CA SER A 436 -3.56 13.47 -23.62
C SER A 436 -3.77 13.04 -22.15
N LYS A 437 -3.99 14.05 -21.29
CA LYS A 437 -4.01 14.00 -19.80
C LYS A 437 -5.10 13.15 -19.12
N LYS A 438 -5.80 12.23 -19.78
CA LYS A 438 -6.81 11.38 -19.14
C LYS A 438 -6.75 9.95 -19.67
N GLN A 439 -6.03 9.09 -18.97
CA GLN A 439 -6.07 7.64 -19.18
C GLN A 439 -6.58 6.95 -17.91
N PRO A 440 -7.44 5.92 -18.02
CA PRO A 440 -7.97 5.20 -16.87
C PRO A 440 -6.86 4.45 -16.11
N PRO A 441 -7.01 4.15 -14.81
CA PRO A 441 -6.00 3.43 -14.02
C PRO A 441 -5.55 2.08 -14.63
N SER A 442 -6.45 1.39 -15.32
CA SER A 442 -6.17 0.14 -16.04
C SER A 442 -5.15 0.28 -17.17
N HIS A 443 -5.11 1.45 -17.83
CA HIS A 443 -4.10 1.76 -18.83
C HIS A 443 -2.72 1.83 -18.19
N TRP A 444 -2.59 2.51 -17.04
CA TRP A 444 -1.32 2.62 -16.32
C TRP A 444 -0.86 1.28 -15.72
N SER A 445 -1.80 0.47 -15.22
CA SER A 445 -1.52 -0.92 -14.81
C SER A 445 -0.89 -1.73 -15.95
N ASN A 446 -1.53 -1.75 -17.12
CA ASN A 446 -1.03 -2.51 -18.27
C ASN A 446 0.28 -1.94 -18.81
N GLN A 447 0.44 -0.61 -18.80
CA GLN A 447 1.70 0.04 -19.16
C GLN A 447 2.84 -0.34 -18.22
N ILE A 448 2.60 -0.30 -16.90
CA ILE A 448 3.61 -0.69 -15.90
C ILE A 448 3.99 -2.16 -16.10
N ILE A 449 3.04 -3.06 -16.35
CA ILE A 449 3.33 -4.47 -16.65
C ILE A 449 4.20 -4.59 -17.91
N THR A 450 3.86 -3.85 -18.97
CA THR A 450 4.62 -3.84 -20.23
C THR A 450 6.04 -3.30 -20.02
N TRP A 451 6.20 -2.25 -19.20
CA TRP A 451 7.51 -1.70 -18.87
C TRP A 451 8.35 -2.67 -18.05
N LEU A 452 7.71 -3.37 -17.11
CA LEU A 452 8.33 -4.41 -16.31
C LEU A 452 8.78 -5.59 -17.20
N GLU A 453 7.95 -6.03 -18.15
CA GLU A 453 8.33 -7.08 -19.12
C GLU A 453 9.51 -6.67 -20.00
N GLN A 454 9.57 -5.41 -20.44
CA GLN A 454 10.65 -4.89 -21.27
C GLN A 454 12.00 -4.80 -20.56
N ILE A 455 12.02 -4.61 -19.23
CA ILE A 455 13.26 -4.70 -18.46
C ILE A 455 13.66 -6.14 -18.18
N GLY A 456 12.75 -7.11 -18.35
CA GLY A 456 12.99 -8.53 -18.12
C GLY A 456 12.32 -9.08 -16.86
N TRP A 457 11.25 -8.43 -16.39
CA TRP A 457 10.47 -8.82 -15.22
C TRP A 457 9.11 -9.44 -15.60
N PRO A 458 8.65 -10.52 -14.94
CA PRO A 458 9.40 -11.29 -13.96
C PRO A 458 10.51 -12.11 -14.63
N VAL A 459 11.62 -12.28 -13.91
CA VAL A 459 12.75 -13.09 -14.36
C VAL A 459 12.24 -14.49 -14.69
N GLN A 460 12.29 -14.88 -15.96
CA GLN A 460 12.05 -16.27 -16.36
C GLN A 460 13.21 -17.13 -15.86
N THR A 461 13.22 -17.43 -14.57
CA THR A 461 13.94 -18.60 -14.07
C THR A 461 13.25 -19.81 -14.69
N GLY A 462 14.01 -20.68 -15.35
CA GLY A 462 13.49 -21.86 -16.06
C GLY A 462 12.64 -22.74 -15.15
N THR A 463 11.37 -22.41 -15.04
CA THR A 463 10.29 -23.20 -14.46
C THR A 463 9.10 -22.97 -15.37
N LYS A 464 8.61 -24.08 -15.95
CA LYS A 464 7.42 -24.07 -16.79
C LYS A 464 6.33 -23.24 -16.11
N ARG A 465 5.77 -22.26 -16.83
CA ARG A 465 4.53 -21.57 -16.45
C ARG A 465 3.51 -22.63 -16.01
N VAL A 466 3.27 -22.74 -14.71
CA VAL A 466 2.06 -23.38 -14.19
C VAL A 466 0.95 -22.37 -14.44
N GLN A 467 0.07 -22.68 -15.40
CA GLN A 467 -1.15 -21.91 -15.60
C GLN A 467 -2.00 -22.01 -14.32
N THR A 468 -2.12 -20.90 -13.59
CA THR A 468 -3.08 -20.76 -12.49
C THR A 468 -4.43 -20.37 -13.07
N GLY A 469 -5.41 -21.28 -13.01
CA GLY A 469 -6.82 -20.95 -13.19
C GLY A 469 -7.40 -20.17 -12.00
N PRO A 470 -8.65 -19.69 -12.07
CA PRO A 470 -9.16 -18.61 -11.22
C PRO A 470 -9.42 -18.98 -9.75
N ASN A 471 -9.24 -20.23 -9.34
CA ASN A 471 -9.52 -20.68 -7.97
C ASN A 471 -8.23 -21.23 -7.33
N GLY A 472 -7.55 -20.37 -6.59
CA GLY A 472 -6.35 -20.72 -5.85
C GLY A 472 -6.64 -21.59 -4.64
N TYR A 473 -6.37 -22.89 -4.75
CA TYR A 473 -5.92 -23.78 -3.66
C TYR A 473 -5.24 -25.00 -4.32
N GLN A 474 -4.01 -25.32 -3.92
CA GLN A 474 -3.41 -26.62 -4.20
C GLN A 474 -2.95 -27.29 -2.90
N THR A 475 -3.50 -28.48 -2.67
CA THR A 475 -3.11 -29.46 -1.66
C THR A 475 -1.77 -30.08 -2.02
N GLY A 476 -0.87 -30.23 -1.04
CA GLY A 476 0.46 -30.83 -1.23
C GLY A 476 0.41 -32.30 -1.66
N PRO A 477 1.50 -32.84 -2.26
CA PRO A 477 1.52 -34.21 -2.75
C PRO A 477 1.82 -35.21 -1.62
N ASN A 478 0.91 -36.15 -1.43
CA ASN A 478 1.21 -37.47 -0.85
C ASN A 478 2.25 -38.18 -1.73
N GLY A 479 3.38 -38.57 -1.15
CA GLY A 479 4.40 -39.39 -1.79
C GLY A 479 4.69 -40.63 -0.96
N SER A 480 3.91 -41.69 -1.18
CA SER A 480 4.31 -43.07 -0.86
C SER A 480 5.19 -43.59 -1.99
N LYS A 481 6.49 -43.79 -1.72
CA LYS A 481 7.29 -44.99 -2.01
C LYS A 481 8.74 -44.76 -1.65
#